data_AF-A0A3C0B9E2-F1
#
_entry.id   AF-A0A3C0B9E2-F1
#
_cell.length_a   1.000
_cell.length_b   1.000
_cell.length_c   1.000
_cell.angle_alpha   90.00
_cell.angle_beta   90.00
_cell.angle_gamma   90.00
#
_symmetry.space_group_name_H-M   'P 1'
#
loop_
_entity.id
_entity.type
_entity.pdbx_description
1 polymer ?
#
loop_
_entity_poly.entity_id
_entity_poly.type
_entity_poly.pdbx_seq_one_letter_code
_entity_poly.pdbx_strand_id
1 'polypeptide(L)' 'TRDKSFGNGRYVRNIFEKMQENQANRIAKERVLNVEVLSTIHESDVPVSPALPYLLDSSY' A
#
# COMPACT_ATOMS: atom_id res chain seq x y z
N THR A 1 -7.81 29.60 3.80
CA THR A 1 -7.18 29.39 2.47
C THR A 1 -6.60 27.99 2.44
N ARG A 2 -6.88 27.17 1.41
CA ARG A 2 -6.28 25.83 1.27
C ARG A 2 -4.81 26.02 0.90
N ASP A 3 -3.90 25.59 1.75
CA ASP A 3 -2.47 25.57 1.41
C ASP A 3 -2.13 24.36 0.52
N LYS A 4 -0.89 24.32 0.02
CA LYS A 4 -0.41 23.25 -0.87
C LYS A 4 -0.38 21.86 -0.23
N SER A 5 -0.53 21.77 1.10
CA SER A 5 -0.52 20.51 1.85
C SER A 5 -1.92 19.99 2.18
N PHE A 6 -2.96 20.76 1.84
CA PHE A 6 -4.34 20.40 2.10
C PHE A 6 -4.69 19.07 1.41
N GLY A 7 -4.90 18.02 2.20
CA GLY A 7 -5.25 16.68 1.71
C GLY A 7 -4.11 15.66 1.75
N ASN A 8 -2.86 16.05 2.04
CA ASN A 8 -1.72 15.13 2.12
C ASN A 8 -1.94 14.03 3.16
N GLY A 9 -2.45 14.38 4.34
CA GLY A 9 -2.76 13.40 5.38
C GLY A 9 -3.91 12.44 5.01
N ARG A 10 -4.86 12.87 4.17
CA ARG A 10 -5.88 11.96 3.60
C ARG A 10 -5.25 11.04 2.56
N TYR A 11 -4.41 11.58 1.69
CA TYR A 11 -3.71 10.80 0.67
C TYR A 11 -2.83 9.71 1.26
N VAL A 12 -1.96 10.05 2.23
CA VAL A 12 -1.09 9.08 2.92
C VAL A 12 -1.91 8.01 3.63
N ARG A 13 -3.01 8.39 4.31
CA ARG A 13 -3.90 7.43 4.96
C ARG A 13 -4.52 6.44 3.98
N ASN A 14 -5.05 6.92 2.85
CA ASN A 14 -5.64 6.06 1.84
C ASN A 14 -4.63 5.04 1.29
N ILE A 15 -3.37 5.45 1.06
CA ILE A 15 -2.30 4.54 0.63
C ILE A 15 -2.03 3.50 1.72
N PHE A 16 -1.87 3.93 2.96
CA PHE A 16 -1.57 3.02 4.07
C PHE A 16 -2.69 2.01 4.34
N GLU A 17 -3.95 2.42 4.27
CA GLU A 17 -5.11 1.52 4.37
C GLU A 17 -5.09 0.46 3.27
N LYS A 18 -4.75 0.84 2.02
CA LYS A 18 -4.62 -0.10 0.93
C LYS A 18 -3.42 -1.03 1.09
N MET A 19 -2.31 -0.54 1.63
CA MET A 19 -1.15 -1.38 1.99
C MET A 19 -1.53 -2.46 3.00
N GLN A 20 -2.27 -2.09 4.05
CA GLN A 20 -2.74 -3.05 5.05
C GLN A 20 -3.70 -4.09 4.45
N GLU A 21 -4.59 -3.69 3.54
CA GLU A 21 -5.46 -4.63 2.82
C GLU A 21 -4.65 -5.64 1.99
N ASN A 22 -3.66 -5.17 1.23
CA ASN A 22 -2.80 -6.03 0.42
C ASN A 22 -1.98 -7.00 1.30
N GLN A 23 -1.43 -6.50 2.41
CA GLN A 23 -0.71 -7.30 3.39
C GLN A 23 -1.60 -8.40 4.00
N ALA A 24 -2.83 -8.06 4.38
CA ALA A 24 -3.79 -9.04 4.89
C ALA A 24 -4.11 -10.13 3.85
N ASN A 25 -4.32 -9.75 2.59
CA ASN A 25 -4.55 -10.69 1.49
C ASN A 25 -3.35 -11.61 1.22
N ARG A 26 -2.11 -11.11 1.38
CA ARG A 26 -0.89 -11.91 1.30
C ARG A 26 -0.79 -12.89 2.46
N ILE A 27 -0.94 -12.39 3.70
CA ILE A 27 -0.88 -13.20 4.93
C ILE A 27 -1.95 -14.29 4.96
N ALA A 28 -3.13 -14.05 4.39
CA ALA A 28 -4.19 -15.05 4.30
C ALA A 28 -3.76 -16.33 3.54
N LYS A 29 -2.68 -16.26 2.75
CA LYS A 29 -2.11 -17.39 2.01
C LYS A 29 -0.88 -17.99 2.69
N GLU A 30 -0.40 -17.40 3.78
CA GLU A 30 0.77 -17.88 4.50
C GLU A 30 0.46 -19.13 5.32
N ARG A 31 1.40 -20.08 5.31
CA ARG A 31 1.26 -21.33 6.06
C ARG A 31 1.66 -21.18 7.52
N VAL A 32 2.58 -20.26 7.81
CA VAL A 32 3.15 -20.05 9.15
C VAL A 32 2.92 -18.61 9.55
N LEU A 33 2.30 -18.40 10.71
CA LEU A 33 2.06 -17.08 11.28
C LEU A 33 2.95 -16.87 12.50
N ASN A 34 3.62 -15.73 12.52
CA ASN A 34 4.36 -15.22 13.66
C ASN A 34 4.27 -13.69 13.68
N VAL A 35 4.79 -13.06 14.74
CA VAL A 35 4.71 -11.60 14.90
C VAL A 35 5.37 -10.88 13.72
N GLU A 36 6.52 -11.36 13.25
CA GLU A 36 7.24 -10.76 12.12
C GLU A 36 6.40 -10.76 10.84
N VAL A 37 5.77 -11.88 10.49
CA VAL A 37 4.87 -12.00 9.34
C VAL A 37 3.68 -11.04 9.48
N LEU A 38 3.09 -10.95 10.66
CA LEU A 38 1.91 -10.13 10.94
C LEU A 38 2.21 -8.62 11.00
N SER A 39 3.43 -8.23 11.35
CA SER A 39 3.83 -6.82 11.50
C SER A 39 4.60 -6.25 10.31
N THR A 40 5.05 -7.10 9.38
CA THR A 40 5.88 -6.67 8.25
C THR A 40 5.04 -6.35 7.01
N ILE A 41 5.28 -5.18 6.45
CA ILE A 41 4.80 -4.75 5.13
C ILE A 41 5.92 -5.01 4.13
N HIS A 42 5.60 -5.73 3.05
CA HIS A 42 6.51 -5.96 1.93
C HIS A 42 6.26 -4.97 0.80
N GLU A 43 7.23 -4.83 -0.11
CA GLU A 43 7.08 -4.03 -1.33
C GLU A 43 5.83 -4.40 -2.14
N SER A 44 5.52 -5.70 -2.21
CA SER A 44 4.31 -6.22 -2.88
C SER A 44 2.99 -5.69 -2.30
N ASP A 45 3.01 -5.21 -1.05
CA ASP A 45 1.85 -4.65 -0.40
C ASP A 45 1.64 -3.18 -0.79
N VAL A 46 2.66 -2.50 -1.31
CA VAL A 46 2.59 -1.10 -1.73
C VAL A 46 1.66 -0.98 -2.94
N PRO A 47 0.52 -0.27 -2.83
CA PRO A 47 -0.36 -0.09 -3.95
C PRO A 47 0.28 0.82 -4.98
N VAL A 48 0.05 0.52 -6.24
CA VAL A 48 0.39 1.47 -7.29
C VAL A 48 -0.54 2.67 -7.15
N SER A 49 0.07 3.84 -6.99
CA SER A 49 -0.67 5.08 -6.80
C SER A 49 -1.70 5.22 -7.92
N PRO A 50 -2.98 5.46 -7.60
CA PRO A 50 -4.00 5.72 -8.63
C PRO A 50 -3.72 7.00 -9.43
N ALA A 51 -2.74 7.82 -9.03
CA ALA A 51 -2.25 8.95 -9.81
C ALA A 51 -1.19 8.57 -10.86
N LEU A 52 -0.65 7.34 -10.81
CA LEU A 52 0.35 6.82 -11.76
C LEU A 52 -0.01 5.43 -12.31
N PRO A 53 -1.25 5.21 -12.82
CA PRO A 53 -1.63 3.92 -13.41
C PRO A 53 -0.83 3.61 -14.69
N TYR A 54 -0.17 4.61 -15.30
CA TYR A 54 0.58 4.48 -16.55
C TYR A 54 2.05 4.05 -16.38
N LEU A 55 2.56 3.90 -15.16
CA LEU A 55 3.95 3.49 -14.92
C LEU A 55 4.15 1.98 -14.75
N LEU A 56 3.07 1.19 -14.77
CA LEU A 56 3.14 -0.28 -14.72
C LEU A 56 3.01 -0.96 -16.08
N ASP A 57 2.62 -0.23 -17.13
CA ASP A 57 2.48 -0.77 -18.50
C ASP A 57 3.70 -0.41 -19.37
N SER A 58 4.90 -0.47 -18.78
CA SER A 58 6.12 -0.45 -19.57
C SER A 58 6.80 -1.80 -19.39
N SER A 59 6.62 -2.65 -20.38
CA SER A 59 7.55 -3.70 -20.74
C SER A 59 8.97 -3.12 -20.90
N TYR A 60 9.73 -3.14 -19.81
CA TYR A 60 11.19 -3.18 -19.76
C TYR A 60 11.62 -4.10 -18.62
#